data_AF-A0A165Q2C9-F1
#
_entry.id   AF-A0A165Q2C9-F1
#
_cell.length_a   1.000
_cell.length_b   1.000
_cell.length_c   1.000
_cell.angle_alpha   90.00
_cell.angle_beta   90.00
_cell.angle_gamma   90.00
#
_symmetry.space_group_name_H-M   'P 1'
#
loop_
_entity.id
_entity.type
_entity.pdbx_description
1 polymer ?
#
loop_
_entity_poly.entity_id
_entity_poly.type
_entity_poly.pdbx_seq_one_letter_code
_entity_poly.pdbx_strand_id
1 'polypeptide(L)'
;MHIAKQRILLFFLKLIILGPFWYFAFSFLDNGKGDWNFALYSFVALLVGTLYADVKKEISWGSKRNIILSHIVILSLFPLLGLLFHSDISLNFLVGLVILLGIDLYMFVAGVIFKKING
;
A
#
# COMPACT_ATOMS: atom_id res chain seq x y z
N MET A 1 17.74 14.92 15.16
CA MET A 1 17.81 13.49 15.57
C MET A 1 16.43 12.83 15.77
N HIS A 2 15.41 13.53 16.30
CA HIS A 2 14.07 12.97 16.51
C HIS A 2 13.36 12.54 15.20
N ILE A 3 13.40 13.38 14.17
CA ILE A 3 12.76 13.11 12.86
C ILE A 3 13.35 11.85 12.18
N ALA A 4 14.67 11.66 12.26
CA ALA A 4 15.33 10.49 11.69
C ALA A 4 14.88 9.19 12.37
N LYS A 5 14.77 9.19 13.71
CA LYS A 5 14.24 8.05 14.47
C LYS A 5 12.79 7.73 14.11
N GLN A 6 11.95 8.75 13.92
CA GLN A 6 10.55 8.57 13.50
C GLN A 6 10.45 7.97 12.08
N ARG A 7 11.31 8.43 11.15
CA ARG A 7 11.38 7.87 9.79
C ARG A 7 11.80 6.41 9.77
N ILE A 8 12.79 6.05 10.59
CA ILE A 8 13.26 4.67 10.73
C ILE A 8 12.15 3.78 11.31
N LEU A 9 11.45 4.26 12.34
CA LEU A 9 10.32 3.53 12.93
C LEU A 9 9.18 3.31 11.92
N LEU A 10 8.82 4.34 11.14
CA LEU A 10 7.82 4.22 10.07
C LEU A 10 8.26 3.20 9.02
N PHE A 11 9.54 3.20 8.64
CA PHE A 11 10.08 2.24 7.68
C PHE A 11 9.91 0.80 8.16
N PHE A 12 10.25 0.51 9.43
CA PHE A 12 10.04 -0.82 9.99
C PHE A 12 8.55 -1.19 10.10
N LEU A 13 7.69 -0.25 10.50
CA LEU A 13 6.24 -0.45 10.52
C LEU A 13 5.68 -0.77 9.13
N LYS A 14 6.15 -0.06 8.09
CA LYS A 14 5.79 -0.35 6.70
C LYS A 14 6.19 -1.77 6.32
N LEU A 15 7.43 -2.17 6.58
CA LEU A 15 7.89 -3.52 6.22
C LEU A 15 7.10 -4.62 6.94
N ILE A 16 6.91 -4.48 8.25
CA ILE A 16 6.23 -5.50 9.07
C ILE A 16 4.75 -5.62 8.68
N ILE A 17 4.08 -4.49 8.43
CA ILE A 17 2.64 -4.48 8.17
C ILE A 17 2.35 -4.71 6.70
N LEU A 18 3.00 -3.97 5.78
CA LEU A 18 2.71 -4.07 4.35
C LEU A 18 3.35 -5.30 3.70
N GLY A 19 4.47 -5.79 4.23
CA GLY A 19 5.20 -6.94 3.68
C GLY A 19 4.33 -8.18 3.45
N PRO A 20 3.56 -8.65 4.46
CA PRO A 20 2.64 -9.77 4.29
C PRO A 20 1.56 -9.52 3.23
N PHE A 21 0.96 -8.33 3.19
CA PHE A 21 -0.07 -8.00 2.19
C PHE A 21 0.51 -7.95 0.78
N TRP A 22 1.72 -7.44 0.63
CA TRP A 22 2.46 -7.50 -0.62
C TRP A 22 2.72 -8.94 -1.03
N TYR A 23 3.23 -9.78 -0.13
CA TYR A 23 3.43 -11.20 -0.41
C TYR A 23 2.13 -11.89 -0.88
N PHE A 24 1.01 -11.66 -0.20
CA PHE A 24 -0.28 -12.21 -0.61
C PHE A 24 -0.75 -11.67 -1.97
N ALA A 25 -0.67 -10.35 -2.18
CA ALA A 25 -1.00 -9.71 -3.43
C ALA A 25 -0.19 -10.30 -4.61
N PHE A 26 1.12 -10.50 -4.41
CA PHE A 26 1.98 -11.14 -5.40
C PHE A 26 1.69 -12.62 -5.58
N SER A 27 1.38 -13.35 -4.51
CA SER A 27 1.01 -14.77 -4.60
C SER A 27 -0.31 -14.97 -5.37
N PHE A 28 -1.24 -14.02 -5.29
CA PHE A 28 -2.45 -14.05 -6.11
C PHE A 28 -2.16 -13.74 -7.58
N LEU A 29 -1.28 -12.78 -7.87
CA LEU A 29 -0.89 -12.44 -9.24
C LEU A 29 -0.03 -13.53 -9.90
N ASP A 30 0.85 -14.18 -9.13
CA ASP A 30 1.66 -15.31 -9.58
C ASP A 30 0.81 -16.57 -9.63
N ASN A 31 -0.08 -16.62 -10.62
CA ASN A 31 -0.99 -17.73 -10.88
C ASN A 31 -0.25 -18.98 -11.47
N GLY A 32 1.02 -19.18 -11.12
CA GLY A 32 1.90 -20.23 -11.63
C GLY A 32 2.37 -20.03 -13.08
N LYS A 33 2.07 -18.89 -13.69
CA LYS A 33 2.42 -18.58 -15.09
C LYS A 33 3.62 -17.65 -15.26
N GLY A 34 4.21 -17.15 -14.17
CA GLY A 34 5.43 -16.33 -14.23
C GLY A 34 5.23 -15.04 -15.02
N ASP A 35 4.17 -14.28 -14.72
CA ASP A 35 3.87 -13.06 -15.47
C ASP A 35 4.84 -11.91 -15.10
N TRP A 36 5.50 -11.37 -16.13
CA TRP A 36 6.50 -10.30 -16.06
C TRP A 36 5.97 -8.97 -15.50
N ASN A 37 4.68 -8.90 -15.20
CA ASN A 37 4.02 -7.76 -14.57
C ASN A 37 4.42 -7.56 -13.09
N PHE A 38 5.12 -8.53 -12.48
CA PHE A 38 5.66 -8.44 -11.12
C PHE A 38 6.40 -7.12 -10.84
N ALA A 39 7.23 -6.67 -11.78
CA ALA A 39 7.97 -5.42 -11.66
C ALA A 39 7.05 -4.19 -11.69
N LEU A 40 6.01 -4.22 -12.51
CA LEU A 40 5.04 -3.13 -12.65
C LEU A 40 4.13 -3.01 -11.42
N TYR A 41 3.63 -4.13 -10.90
CA TYR A 41 2.82 -4.14 -9.67
C TYR A 41 3.66 -3.75 -8.45
N SER A 42 4.92 -4.20 -8.37
CA SER A 42 5.87 -3.76 -7.35
C SER A 42 6.17 -2.27 -7.45
N PHE A 43 6.34 -1.75 -8.66
CA PHE A 43 6.56 -0.33 -8.91
C PHE A 43 5.33 0.50 -8.53
N VAL A 44 4.12 0.07 -8.89
CA VAL A 44 2.87 0.74 -8.54
C VAL A 44 2.64 0.72 -7.02
N ALA A 45 2.85 -0.41 -6.35
CA ALA A 45 2.74 -0.50 -4.89
C ALA A 45 3.77 0.39 -4.17
N LEU A 46 5.00 0.46 -4.70
CA LEU A 46 6.03 1.35 -4.21
C LEU A 46 5.67 2.82 -4.45
N LEU A 47 5.14 3.17 -5.63
CA LEU A 47 4.74 4.53 -5.98
C LEU A 47 3.57 5.01 -5.10
N VAL A 48 2.57 4.16 -4.87
CA VAL A 48 1.50 4.41 -3.89
C VAL A 48 2.08 4.57 -2.49
N GLY A 49 2.98 3.70 -2.04
CA GLY A 49 3.62 3.79 -0.74
C GLY A 49 4.52 5.02 -0.55
N THR A 50 5.06 5.60 -1.64
CA THR A 50 5.88 6.82 -1.63
C THR A 50 5.05 8.11 -1.72
N LEU A 51 3.82 8.08 -2.25
CA LEU A 51 2.91 9.24 -2.20
C LEU A 51 2.58 9.67 -0.76
N TYR A 52 2.80 8.78 0.22
CA TYR A 52 2.62 9.07 1.64
C TYR A 52 3.88 9.60 2.36
N ALA A 53 5.04 9.75 1.70
CA ALA A 53 6.40 9.87 2.28
C ALA A 53 6.72 11.03 3.26
N ASP A 54 5.74 11.85 3.65
CA ASP A 54 5.96 12.91 4.64
C ASP A 54 5.39 12.49 5.99
N VAL A 55 6.25 12.16 6.96
CA VAL A 55 5.93 11.66 8.32
C VAL A 55 4.72 12.35 8.96
N LYS A 56 4.61 13.68 8.87
CA LYS A 56 3.47 14.43 9.42
C LYS A 56 2.17 14.23 8.62
N LYS A 57 2.25 14.09 7.30
CA LYS A 57 1.10 13.82 6.41
C LYS A 57 0.72 12.34 6.38
N GLU A 58 1.67 11.47 6.71
CA GLU A 58 1.54 10.01 6.76
C GLU A 58 0.87 9.55 8.07
N ILE A 59 1.18 10.22 9.18
CA ILE A 59 0.67 9.91 10.53
C ILE A 59 -0.61 10.68 10.84
N SER A 60 -0.74 11.94 10.39
CA SER A 60 -2.07 12.56 10.42
C SER A 60 -2.91 11.76 9.46
N TRP A 61 -4.00 11.15 9.93
CA TRP A 61 -5.02 10.59 9.03
C TRP A 61 -5.20 11.63 7.94
N GLY A 62 -4.73 11.32 6.73
CA GLY A 62 -4.83 12.25 5.61
C GLY A 62 -6.26 12.75 5.56
N SER A 63 -6.48 13.99 5.12
CA SER A 63 -7.85 14.52 5.04
C SER A 63 -8.77 13.44 4.47
N LYS A 64 -9.96 13.21 5.04
CA LYS A 64 -10.85 12.09 4.63
C LYS A 64 -10.94 11.95 3.10
N ARG A 65 -10.89 13.08 2.40
CA ARG A 65 -10.77 13.21 0.95
C ARG A 65 -9.58 12.48 0.32
N ASN A 66 -8.36 12.64 0.85
CA ASN A 66 -7.16 11.98 0.33
C ASN A 66 -7.21 10.47 0.52
N ILE A 67 -7.76 9.99 1.64
CA ILE A 67 -7.99 8.57 1.88
C ILE A 67 -8.94 8.02 0.80
N ILE A 68 -10.10 8.65 0.65
CA ILE A 68 -11.10 8.26 -0.36
C ILE A 68 -10.52 8.29 -1.78
N LEU A 69 -9.79 9.35 -2.16
CA LEU A 69 -9.16 9.44 -3.47
C LEU A 69 -8.14 8.33 -3.69
N SER A 70 -7.33 8.01 -2.68
CA SER A 70 -6.34 6.92 -2.77
C SER A 70 -7.03 5.57 -2.93
N HIS A 71 -8.16 5.35 -2.24
CA HIS A 71 -8.98 4.16 -2.40
C HIS A 71 -9.52 4.03 -3.82
N ILE A 72 -10.11 5.10 -4.35
CA ILE A 72 -10.63 5.13 -5.73
C ILE A 72 -9.51 4.83 -6.72
N VAL A 73 -8.33 5.45 -6.55
CA VAL A 73 -7.18 5.23 -7.43
C VAL A 73 -6.72 3.79 -7.38
N ILE A 74 -6.53 3.19 -6.20
CA ILE A 74 -6.09 1.79 -6.08
C ILE A 74 -7.14 0.84 -6.68
N LEU A 75 -8.41 1.01 -6.33
CA LEU A 75 -9.49 0.13 -6.79
C LEU A 75 -9.79 0.26 -8.29
N SER A 76 -9.48 1.39 -8.92
CA SER A 76 -9.63 1.56 -10.37
C SER A 76 -8.38 1.13 -11.14
N LEU A 77 -7.19 1.39 -10.60
CA LEU A 77 -5.91 1.09 -11.25
C LEU A 77 -5.71 -0.41 -11.44
N PHE A 78 -5.98 -1.23 -10.42
CA PHE A 78 -5.74 -2.66 -10.51
C PHE A 78 -6.61 -3.37 -11.58
N PRO A 79 -7.93 -3.14 -11.66
CA PRO A 79 -8.75 -3.65 -12.77
C PRO A 79 -8.31 -3.15 -14.14
N LEU A 80 -7.89 -1.87 -14.24
CA LEU A 80 -7.34 -1.31 -15.48
C LEU A 80 -6.06 -2.03 -15.91
N LEU A 81 -5.17 -2.36 -14.96
CA LEU A 81 -3.99 -3.17 -15.22
C LEU A 81 -4.40 -4.58 -15.68
N GLY A 82 -5.41 -5.20 -15.04
CA GLY A 82 -5.97 -6.48 -15.48
C GLY A 82 -6.44 -6.44 -16.94
N LEU A 83 -7.18 -5.40 -17.33
CA LEU A 83 -7.62 -5.17 -18.71
C LEU A 83 -6.44 -4.97 -19.68
N LEU A 84 -5.48 -4.12 -19.34
CA LEU A 84 -4.33 -3.80 -20.20
C LEU A 84 -3.45 -5.01 -20.47
N PHE A 85 -3.24 -5.85 -19.45
CA PHE A 85 -2.37 -7.02 -19.55
C PHE A 85 -3.11 -8.32 -19.88
N HIS A 86 -4.40 -8.24 -20.27
CA HIS A 86 -5.23 -9.41 -20.60
C HIS A 86 -5.24 -10.46 -19.46
N SER A 87 -5.11 -9.99 -18.22
CA SER A 87 -5.15 -10.79 -17.01
C SER A 87 -6.58 -10.84 -16.46
N ASP A 88 -6.87 -11.85 -15.64
CA ASP A 88 -8.15 -11.94 -14.93
C ASP A 88 -8.42 -10.66 -14.11
N ILE A 89 -9.48 -9.93 -14.49
CA ILE A 89 -9.87 -8.65 -13.91
C ILE A 89 -10.32 -8.83 -12.46
N SER A 90 -11.04 -9.91 -12.16
CA SER A 90 -11.51 -10.22 -10.81
C SER A 90 -10.33 -10.50 -9.88
N LEU A 91 -9.32 -11.21 -10.37
CA LEU A 91 -8.08 -11.45 -9.64
C LEU A 91 -7.29 -10.16 -9.39
N ASN A 92 -7.16 -9.29 -10.41
CA ASN A 92 -6.51 -8.00 -10.23
C ASN A 92 -7.25 -7.10 -9.24
N PHE A 93 -8.58 -7.07 -9.29
CA PHE A 93 -9.39 -6.34 -8.32
C PHE A 93 -9.16 -6.84 -6.88
N LEU A 94 -9.10 -8.17 -6.69
CA LEU A 94 -8.79 -8.77 -5.39
C LEU A 94 -7.41 -8.35 -4.88
N VAL A 95 -6.41 -8.30 -5.75
CA VAL A 95 -5.05 -7.83 -5.43
C VAL A 95 -5.07 -6.38 -4.97
N GLY A 96 -5.83 -5.52 -5.68
CA GLY A 96 -6.05 -4.13 -5.28
C GLY A 96 -6.67 -4.01 -3.88
N LEU A 97 -7.66 -4.87 -3.56
CA LEU A 97 -8.27 -4.93 -2.23
C LEU A 97 -7.28 -5.35 -1.13
N VAL A 98 -6.45 -6.37 -1.40
CA VAL A 98 -5.42 -6.83 -0.43
C VAL A 98 -4.44 -5.71 -0.13
N ILE A 99 -3.96 -5.00 -1.15
CA ILE A 99 -3.04 -3.87 -0.98
C ILE A 99 -3.69 -2.73 -0.20
N LEU A 100 -4.95 -2.42 -0.50
CA LEU A 100 -5.72 -1.40 0.20
C LEU A 100 -5.84 -1.72 1.71
N LEU A 101 -6.21 -2.96 2.05
CA LEU A 101 -6.29 -3.43 3.43
C LEU A 101 -4.96 -3.30 4.17
N GLY A 102 -3.85 -3.61 3.50
CA GLY A 102 -2.51 -3.43 4.06
C GLY A 102 -2.21 -1.97 4.37
N ILE A 103 -2.53 -1.06 3.44
CA ILE A 103 -2.33 0.39 3.61
C ILE A 103 -3.17 0.93 4.77
N ASP A 104 -4.44 0.56 4.85
CA ASP A 104 -5.32 1.00 5.92
C ASP A 104 -4.87 0.49 7.30
N LEU A 105 -4.47 -0.78 7.38
CA LEU A 105 -3.92 -1.35 8.61
C LEU A 105 -2.64 -0.64 9.03
N TYR A 106 -1.74 -0.36 8.08
CA TYR A 106 -0.52 0.40 8.34
C TYR A 106 -0.83 1.81 8.86
N MET A 107 -1.71 2.56 8.18
CA MET A 107 -2.09 3.91 8.60
C MET A 107 -2.72 3.91 9.99
N PHE A 108 -3.56 2.91 10.31
CA PHE A 108 -4.16 2.76 11.62
C PHE A 108 -3.10 2.50 12.70
N VAL A 109 -2.26 1.48 12.52
CA VAL A 109 -1.25 1.08 13.52
C VAL A 109 -0.19 2.17 13.71
N ALA A 110 0.32 2.74 12.61
CA ALA A 110 1.25 3.86 12.67
C ALA A 110 0.61 5.06 13.38
N GLY A 111 -0.64 5.41 13.06
CA GLY A 111 -1.38 6.48 13.73
C GLY A 111 -1.49 6.27 15.25
N VAL A 112 -1.79 5.05 15.70
CA VAL A 112 -1.89 4.71 17.13
C VAL A 112 -0.53 4.80 17.82
N ILE A 113 0.53 4.22 17.25
CA ILE A 113 1.88 4.22 17.83
C ILE A 113 2.41 5.64 17.97
N PHE A 114 2.26 6.47 16.93
CA PHE A 114 2.78 7.83 16.96
C PHE A 114 1.96 8.77 17.84
N LYS A 115 0.64 8.58 17.96
CA LYS A 115 -0.16 9.28 18.99
C LYS A 115 0.34 8.97 20.40
N LYS A 116 0.75 7.73 20.66
CA LYS A 116 1.28 7.29 21.96
C LYS A 116 2.71 7.78 22.25
N ILE A 117 3.51 8.05 21.22
CA ILE A 117 4.89 8.54 21.37
C ILE A 117 4.95 10.07 21.46
N ASN A 118 4.06 10.79 20.77
CA ASN A 118 4.09 12.26 20.67
C ASN A 118 3.03 12.98 21.53
N GLY A 119 2.07 12.24 22.13
CA GLY A 119 1.09 12.76 23.09
C GLY A 119 1.53 12.47 24.51
#